data_AF-A0A2P8I9L0-F1
#
_entry.id   AF-A0A2P8I9L0-F1
#
_cell.length_a   1.000
_cell.length_b   1.000
_cell.length_c   1.000
_cell.angle_alpha   90.00
_cell.angle_beta   90.00
_cell.angle_gamma   90.00
#
_symmetry.space_group_name_H-M   'P 1'
#
loop_
_entity.id
_entity.type
_entity.pdbx_description
1 polymer ?
#
loop_
_entity_poly.entity_id
_entity_poly.type
_entity_poly.pdbx_seq_one_letter_code
_entity_poly.pdbx_strand_id
1 'polypeptide(L)'
;MGVTNRVARFRDQYWERGEPGRETPPALVVGLYKLWLVGLLLKLIGSSWDVAWHFKWLRDELAPPHLINTLGTVIVVGLTLFHTYTGYGADKTALRLMQWGTGVFLVALPIDLINHRINGLDITSWSGSHALLYLGTAIMLAGAVRGWLKLYPAGGRWRRFGLAGLWFFFLENMWFPNQHQEYGVLEIASWDRGDPYAEPSLLQFAADQIGRPVDRESIVQFSLPIADWVYPVWGLVAAAVVLVIARRTIGTAWAATAVAGAYVAYRLLIWPLLGVADFPLSTVPVFLLLIGLAVDAAHLGRLPAPLTAVLGSAAVTGLGYGGIWAQQALDAAPPILYPSAAATFVVLTALWLAADRLKVGQAPRGSLVTA
;
A
#
# COMPACT_ATOMS: atom_id res chain seq x y z
N MET A 1 4.51 36.45 -11.15
CA MET A 1 5.88 36.04 -10.75
C MET A 1 6.21 34.70 -11.39
N GLY A 2 7.36 34.59 -12.06
CA GLY A 2 7.80 33.34 -12.69
C GLY A 2 8.16 32.23 -11.68
N VAL A 3 8.26 30.99 -12.15
CA VAL A 3 8.64 29.82 -11.32
C VAL A 3 10.02 30.02 -10.69
N THR A 4 11.00 30.50 -11.45
CA THR A 4 12.37 30.77 -10.98
C THR A 4 12.41 31.69 -9.76
N ASN A 5 11.65 32.78 -9.78
CA ASN A 5 11.60 33.73 -8.65
C ASN A 5 10.95 33.13 -7.40
N ARG A 6 10.01 32.18 -7.56
CA ARG A 6 9.40 31.47 -6.43
C ARG A 6 10.37 30.46 -5.82
N VAL A 7 11.12 29.73 -6.66
CA VAL A 7 12.16 28.77 -6.21
C VAL A 7 13.29 29.49 -5.49
N ALA A 8 13.81 30.59 -6.05
CA ALA A 8 14.86 31.39 -5.41
C ALA A 8 14.44 31.87 -4.02
N ARG A 9 13.24 32.45 -3.90
CA ARG A 9 12.70 32.89 -2.61
C ARG A 9 12.53 31.73 -1.61
N PHE A 10 12.02 30.58 -2.06
CA PHE A 10 11.89 29.41 -1.19
C PHE A 10 13.26 28.98 -0.64
N ARG A 11 14.28 28.90 -1.51
CA ARG A 11 15.65 28.58 -1.11
C ARG A 11 16.15 29.60 -0.08
N ASP A 12 16.06 30.88 -0.40
CA ASP A 12 16.61 31.94 0.45
C ASP A 12 15.91 32.01 1.82
N GLN A 13 14.65 31.54 1.91
CA GLN A 13 13.86 31.56 3.14
C GLN A 13 13.98 30.26 3.97
N TYR A 14 14.10 29.10 3.33
CA TYR A 14 13.92 27.81 4.01
C TYR A 14 15.09 26.84 3.83
N TRP A 15 16.06 27.13 2.96
CA TRP A 15 17.21 26.26 2.70
C TRP A 15 18.42 26.65 3.53
N GLU A 16 18.30 26.43 4.84
CA GLU A 16 19.38 26.61 5.82
C GLU A 16 19.52 25.35 6.66
N ARG A 17 20.74 25.06 7.13
CA ARG A 17 20.99 23.89 7.98
C ARG A 17 20.27 24.06 9.32
N GLY A 18 19.59 23.01 9.79
CA GLY A 18 18.89 23.04 11.07
C GLY A 18 18.69 21.69 11.72
N GLU A 19 18.29 21.71 12.99
CA GLU A 19 18.04 20.50 13.78
C GLU A 19 16.61 19.97 13.60
N PRO A 20 16.40 18.64 13.60
CA PRO A 20 15.08 18.05 13.46
C PRO A 20 14.11 18.48 14.56
N GLY A 21 12.89 18.84 14.18
CA GLY A 21 11.86 19.29 15.10
C GLY A 21 11.90 20.79 15.39
N ARG A 22 12.71 21.56 14.64
CA ARG A 22 12.65 23.02 14.69
C ARG A 22 11.24 23.52 14.35
N GLU A 23 10.91 24.69 14.88
CA GLU A 23 9.65 25.35 14.57
C GLU A 23 9.51 25.53 13.06
N THR A 24 8.37 25.09 12.52
CA THR A 24 8.11 25.11 11.08
C THR A 24 6.86 25.93 10.81
N PRO A 25 6.92 26.95 9.94
CA PRO A 25 5.74 27.75 9.62
C PRO A 25 4.57 26.86 9.16
N PRO A 26 3.33 27.08 9.63
CA PRO A 26 2.19 26.21 9.30
C PRO A 26 1.95 26.03 7.80
N ALA A 27 2.14 27.09 7.02
CA ALA A 27 2.03 27.04 5.55
C ALA A 27 3.08 26.11 4.92
N LEU A 28 4.30 26.11 5.45
CA LEU A 28 5.37 25.24 4.99
C LEU A 28 5.06 23.78 5.34
N VAL A 29 4.60 23.49 6.56
CA VAL A 29 4.16 22.14 6.96
C VAL A 29 3.09 21.63 5.98
N VAL A 30 2.05 22.43 5.72
CA VAL A 30 0.98 22.03 4.79
C VAL A 30 1.53 21.76 3.39
N GLY A 31 2.46 22.59 2.89
CA GLY A 31 3.10 22.39 1.59
C GLY A 31 3.89 21.09 1.52
N LEU A 32 4.76 20.82 2.52
CA LEU A 32 5.60 19.63 2.58
C LEU A 32 4.77 18.35 2.61
N TYR A 33 3.72 18.30 3.44
CA TYR A 33 2.88 17.11 3.54
C TYR A 33 1.93 16.93 2.34
N LYS A 34 1.55 18.00 1.65
CA LYS A 34 0.88 17.86 0.35
C LYS A 34 1.82 17.25 -0.69
N LEU A 35 3.09 17.64 -0.71
CA LEU A 35 4.08 17.03 -1.60
C LEU A 35 4.31 15.55 -1.25
N TRP A 36 4.30 15.16 0.02
CA TRP A 36 4.27 13.74 0.41
C TRP A 36 3.08 13.00 -0.22
N LEU A 37 1.87 13.54 -0.10
CA LEU A 37 0.68 12.94 -0.70
C LEU A 37 0.77 12.87 -2.24
N VAL A 38 1.31 13.89 -2.89
CA VAL A 38 1.52 13.89 -4.35
C VAL A 38 2.56 12.84 -4.76
N GLY A 39 3.70 12.76 -4.08
CA GLY A 39 4.73 11.77 -4.36
C GLY A 39 4.18 10.34 -4.22
N LEU A 40 3.44 10.08 -3.14
CA LEU A 40 2.80 8.78 -2.90
C LEU A 40 1.68 8.47 -3.89
N LEU A 41 0.91 9.48 -4.33
CA LEU A 41 -0.11 9.31 -5.37
C LEU A 41 0.51 8.93 -6.72
N LEU A 42 1.61 9.58 -7.10
CA LEU A 42 2.33 9.20 -8.31
C LEU A 42 2.86 7.77 -8.21
N LYS A 43 3.41 7.39 -7.04
CA LYS A 43 3.82 6.01 -6.81
C LYS A 43 2.66 5.02 -6.94
N LEU A 44 1.50 5.31 -6.34
CA LEU A 44 0.29 4.48 -6.47
C LEU A 44 -0.13 4.28 -7.94
N ILE A 45 -0.16 5.37 -8.71
CA ILE A 45 -0.57 5.33 -10.12
C ILE A 45 0.44 4.51 -10.93
N GLY A 46 1.74 4.76 -10.71
CA GLY A 46 2.81 4.00 -11.36
C GLY A 46 2.73 2.52 -11.00
N SER A 47 2.70 2.18 -9.71
CA SER A 47 2.72 0.80 -9.20
C SER A 47 1.51 -0.02 -9.67
N SER A 48 0.31 0.57 -9.70
CA SER A 48 -0.88 -0.16 -10.10
C SER A 48 -0.96 -0.40 -11.60
N TRP A 49 -0.35 0.48 -12.40
CA TRP A 49 -0.16 0.25 -13.83
C TRP A 49 0.98 -0.76 -14.09
N ASP A 50 2.02 -0.73 -13.28
CA ASP A 50 3.19 -1.62 -13.35
C ASP A 50 2.82 -3.10 -13.34
N VAL A 51 1.96 -3.51 -12.40
CA VAL A 51 1.56 -4.92 -12.30
C VAL A 51 0.83 -5.35 -13.57
N ALA A 52 -0.11 -4.53 -14.06
CA ALA A 52 -0.82 -4.81 -15.31
C ALA A 52 0.14 -4.85 -16.51
N TRP A 53 1.15 -3.96 -16.53
CA TRP A 53 2.20 -3.95 -17.56
C TRP A 53 2.95 -5.28 -17.59
N HIS A 54 3.38 -5.78 -16.43
CA HIS A 54 4.16 -7.02 -16.32
C HIS A 54 3.34 -8.30 -16.48
N PHE A 55 2.01 -8.22 -16.38
CA PHE A 55 1.12 -9.30 -16.83
C PHE A 55 0.88 -9.31 -18.34
N LYS A 56 1.19 -8.23 -19.07
CA LYS A 56 1.04 -8.18 -20.53
C LYS A 56 2.35 -8.40 -21.26
N TRP A 57 3.41 -7.72 -20.83
CA TRP A 57 4.66 -7.62 -21.59
C TRP A 57 5.86 -8.12 -20.81
N LEU A 58 6.77 -8.74 -21.57
CA LEU A 58 8.12 -8.98 -21.11
C LEU A 58 8.83 -7.62 -20.96
N ARG A 59 9.39 -7.39 -19.78
CA ARG A 59 10.00 -6.15 -19.27
C ARG A 59 10.58 -5.21 -20.33
N ASP A 60 10.32 -3.90 -20.14
CA ASP A 60 11.02 -2.81 -20.83
C ASP A 60 11.70 -1.88 -19.80
N GLU A 61 12.97 -1.50 -20.02
CA GLU A 61 13.76 -0.72 -19.04
C GLU A 61 13.19 0.69 -18.81
N LEU A 62 12.38 1.21 -19.73
CA LEU A 62 11.75 2.53 -19.68
C LEU A 62 10.21 2.46 -19.74
N ALA A 63 9.62 1.37 -19.21
CA ALA A 63 8.18 1.25 -19.13
C ALA A 63 7.55 2.53 -18.51
N PRO A 64 6.54 3.14 -19.15
CA PRO A 64 5.96 4.36 -18.63
C PRO A 64 5.39 4.29 -17.19
N PRO A 65 4.91 3.15 -16.63
CA PRO A 65 4.64 3.07 -15.18
C PRO A 65 5.88 3.35 -14.31
N HIS A 66 7.06 2.87 -14.70
CA HIS A 66 8.33 3.16 -14.00
C HIS A 66 8.65 4.66 -13.98
N LEU A 67 8.34 5.41 -15.04
CA LEU A 67 8.59 6.86 -15.09
C LEU A 67 7.75 7.61 -14.06
N ILE A 68 6.47 7.26 -13.93
CA ILE A 68 5.56 7.86 -12.94
C ILE A 68 6.03 7.49 -11.53
N ASN A 69 6.38 6.22 -11.30
CA ASN A 69 6.96 5.74 -10.04
C ASN A 69 8.25 6.48 -9.66
N THR A 70 9.12 6.71 -10.65
CA THR A 70 10.39 7.44 -10.49
C THR A 70 10.13 8.88 -10.10
N LEU A 71 9.18 9.57 -10.73
CA LEU A 71 8.82 10.93 -10.37
C LEU A 71 8.32 11.03 -8.92
N GLY A 72 7.46 10.11 -8.49
CA GLY A 72 7.02 10.01 -7.10
C GLY A 72 8.18 9.77 -6.14
N THR A 73 9.12 8.90 -6.52
CA THR A 73 10.34 8.59 -5.75
C THR A 73 11.24 9.82 -5.62
N VAL A 74 11.48 10.58 -6.69
CA VAL A 74 12.28 11.81 -6.66
C VAL A 74 11.69 12.84 -5.69
N ILE A 75 10.36 13.01 -5.68
CA ILE A 75 9.68 13.92 -4.74
C ILE A 75 9.92 13.48 -3.30
N VAL A 76 9.71 12.19 -3.02
CA VAL A 76 9.90 11.61 -1.68
C VAL A 76 11.33 11.71 -1.20
N VAL A 77 12.32 11.38 -2.04
CA VAL A 77 13.75 11.52 -1.73
C VAL A 77 14.09 12.99 -1.47
N GLY A 78 13.60 13.90 -2.33
CA GLY A 78 13.78 15.34 -2.17
C GLY A 78 13.22 15.86 -0.84
N LEU A 79 12.04 15.38 -0.42
CA LEU A 79 11.45 15.70 0.88
C LEU A 79 12.30 15.15 2.03
N THR A 80 12.73 13.89 1.98
CA THR A 80 13.59 13.30 3.01
C THR A 80 14.91 14.08 3.13
N LEU A 81 15.53 14.48 2.02
CA LEU A 81 16.74 15.32 2.02
C LEU A 81 16.46 16.72 2.59
N PHE A 82 15.36 17.35 2.20
CA PHE A 82 14.95 18.65 2.73
C PHE A 82 14.76 18.60 4.26
N HIS A 83 14.00 17.62 4.76
CA HIS A 83 13.79 17.43 6.19
C HIS A 83 15.11 17.13 6.92
N THR A 84 15.99 16.36 6.30
CA THR A 84 17.32 16.01 6.85
C THR A 84 18.23 17.23 6.97
N TYR A 85 18.31 18.05 5.93
CA TYR A 85 19.21 19.18 5.89
C TYR A 85 18.71 20.35 6.76
N THR A 86 17.41 20.64 6.66
CA THR A 86 16.83 21.86 7.26
C THR A 86 16.23 21.65 8.64
N GLY A 87 15.84 20.42 8.98
CA GLY A 87 15.10 20.09 10.20
C GLY A 87 13.61 20.49 10.18
N TYR A 88 13.15 21.20 9.14
CA TYR A 88 11.75 21.63 9.01
C TYR A 88 10.81 20.46 8.75
N GLY A 89 9.59 20.52 9.28
CA GLY A 89 8.48 19.63 8.89
C GLY A 89 8.55 18.18 9.38
N ALA A 90 9.54 17.82 10.20
CA ALA A 90 9.63 16.50 10.82
C ALA A 90 10.27 16.59 12.22
N ASP A 91 9.73 15.83 13.20
CA ASP A 91 10.43 15.61 14.47
C ASP A 91 11.55 14.56 14.30
N LYS A 92 12.46 14.44 15.28
CA LYS A 92 13.61 13.52 15.22
C LYS A 92 13.22 12.07 14.88
N THR A 93 12.10 11.59 15.42
CA THR A 93 11.65 10.22 15.18
C THR A 93 11.04 10.06 13.79
N ALA A 94 10.18 10.99 13.36
CA ALA A 94 9.59 11.01 12.03
C ALA A 94 10.69 11.08 10.96
N LEU A 95 11.68 11.96 11.16
CA LEU A 95 12.82 12.08 10.25
C LEU A 95 13.62 10.78 10.18
N ARG A 96 13.94 10.14 11.30
CA ARG A 96 14.66 8.85 11.29
C ARG A 96 13.90 7.77 10.55
N LEU A 97 12.58 7.69 10.72
CA LEU A 97 11.74 6.75 9.97
C LEU A 97 11.76 7.06 8.47
N MET A 98 11.61 8.33 8.08
CA MET A 98 11.74 8.74 6.68
C MET A 98 13.11 8.37 6.10
N GLN A 99 14.21 8.67 6.82
CA GLN A 99 15.57 8.35 6.40
C GLN A 99 15.81 6.84 6.25
N TRP A 100 15.45 6.04 7.26
CA TRP A 100 15.60 4.59 7.20
C TRP A 100 14.75 3.98 6.10
N GLY A 101 13.48 4.40 5.99
CA GLY A 101 12.59 3.91 4.94
C GLY A 101 13.08 4.26 3.54
N THR A 102 13.48 5.52 3.31
CA THR A 102 14.09 5.95 2.04
C THR A 102 15.39 5.20 1.77
N GLY A 103 16.26 5.02 2.77
CA GLY A 103 17.52 4.30 2.63
C GLY A 103 17.33 2.84 2.23
N VAL A 104 16.45 2.11 2.91
CA VAL A 104 16.09 0.73 2.56
C VAL A 104 15.52 0.67 1.15
N PHE A 105 14.60 1.58 0.80
CA PHE A 105 14.01 1.65 -0.54
C PHE A 105 15.07 1.87 -1.63
N LEU A 106 15.99 2.82 -1.44
CA LEU A 106 17.03 3.13 -2.42
C LEU A 106 18.07 2.02 -2.58
N VAL A 107 18.34 1.25 -1.53
CA VAL A 107 19.18 0.03 -1.61
C VAL A 107 18.44 -1.10 -2.32
N ALA A 108 17.12 -1.20 -2.13
CA ALA A 108 16.32 -2.21 -2.79
C ALA A 108 16.25 -2.01 -4.31
N LEU A 109 16.19 -0.77 -4.82
CA LEU A 109 16.15 -0.48 -6.26
C LEU A 109 17.24 -1.17 -7.10
N PRO A 110 18.55 -1.05 -6.80
CA PRO A 110 19.58 -1.75 -7.57
C PRO A 110 19.54 -3.27 -7.36
N ILE A 111 19.15 -3.76 -6.17
CA ILE A 111 18.99 -5.20 -5.92
C ILE A 111 17.88 -5.75 -6.81
N ASP A 112 16.78 -5.02 -6.91
CA ASP A 112 15.62 -5.35 -7.72
C ASP A 112 15.97 -5.36 -9.22
N LEU A 113 16.66 -4.31 -9.69
CA LEU A 113 17.18 -4.27 -11.06
C LEU A 113 18.08 -5.47 -11.38
N ILE A 114 18.96 -5.87 -10.46
CA ILE A 114 19.82 -7.06 -10.62
C ILE A 114 18.97 -8.33 -10.63
N ASN A 115 18.02 -8.47 -9.72
CA ASN A 115 17.10 -9.60 -9.66
C ASN A 115 16.37 -9.77 -10.99
N HIS A 116 15.85 -8.69 -11.57
CA HIS A 116 15.17 -8.74 -12.86
C HIS A 116 16.12 -8.98 -14.04
N ARG A 117 17.38 -8.55 -13.98
CA ARG A 117 18.36 -8.88 -15.01
C ARG A 117 18.76 -10.35 -15.01
N ILE A 118 18.84 -10.97 -13.84
CA ILE A 118 19.22 -12.38 -13.69
C ILE A 118 18.02 -13.28 -14.00
N ASN A 119 16.86 -12.95 -13.43
CA ASN A 119 15.68 -13.80 -13.50
C ASN A 119 14.69 -13.38 -14.58
N GLY A 120 14.87 -12.25 -15.28
CA GLY A 120 14.03 -11.75 -16.38
C GLY A 120 12.53 -11.52 -16.09
N LEU A 121 12.02 -11.94 -14.93
CA LEU A 121 10.65 -11.72 -14.48
C LEU A 121 10.60 -10.53 -13.55
N ASP A 122 9.88 -9.51 -14.01
CA ASP A 122 9.49 -8.33 -13.23
C ASP A 122 8.04 -8.42 -12.73
N ILE A 123 7.53 -9.66 -12.61
CA ILE A 123 6.14 -9.91 -12.22
C ILE A 123 6.01 -10.36 -10.76
N THR A 124 7.08 -10.91 -10.17
CA THR A 124 7.00 -11.50 -8.83
C THR A 124 6.99 -10.43 -7.75
N SER A 125 5.80 -9.92 -7.44
CA SER A 125 5.57 -9.01 -6.30
C SER A 125 5.95 -9.62 -4.94
N TRP A 126 6.27 -10.91 -4.90
CA TRP A 126 6.67 -11.65 -3.71
C TRP A 126 8.19 -11.87 -3.58
N SER A 127 8.99 -11.30 -4.48
CA SER A 127 10.45 -11.45 -4.40
C SER A 127 11.04 -10.75 -3.15
N GLY A 128 12.23 -11.18 -2.74
CA GLY A 128 12.94 -10.53 -1.63
C GLY A 128 13.29 -9.07 -1.91
N SER A 129 13.57 -8.71 -3.17
CA SER A 129 13.84 -7.33 -3.58
C SER A 129 12.59 -6.44 -3.45
N HIS A 130 11.44 -6.93 -3.90
CA HIS A 130 10.14 -6.30 -3.72
C HIS A 130 9.78 -6.14 -2.24
N ALA A 131 10.00 -7.17 -1.42
CA ALA A 131 9.77 -7.10 0.02
C ALA A 131 10.56 -5.95 0.69
N LEU A 132 11.79 -5.68 0.25
CA LEU A 132 12.57 -4.53 0.73
C LEU A 132 11.99 -3.19 0.26
N LEU A 133 11.48 -3.10 -0.97
CA LEU A 133 10.78 -1.90 -1.47
C LEU A 133 9.52 -1.60 -0.63
N TYR A 134 8.71 -2.61 -0.32
CA TYR A 134 7.51 -2.42 0.52
C TYR A 134 7.86 -2.09 1.96
N LEU A 135 8.89 -2.74 2.51
CA LEU A 135 9.37 -2.45 3.87
C LEU A 135 9.89 -1.02 3.99
N GLY A 136 10.75 -0.59 3.07
CA GLY A 136 11.26 0.78 3.03
C GLY A 136 10.13 1.79 2.93
N THR A 137 9.15 1.53 2.05
CA THR A 137 7.97 2.39 1.90
C THR A 137 7.10 2.42 3.16
N ALA A 138 6.86 1.29 3.83
CA ALA A 138 6.10 1.22 5.07
C ALA A 138 6.76 2.00 6.21
N ILE A 139 8.08 1.87 6.39
CA ILE A 139 8.84 2.61 7.41
C ILE A 139 8.76 4.12 7.13
N MET A 140 8.93 4.52 5.87
CA MET A 140 8.84 5.91 5.45
C MET A 140 7.44 6.50 5.66
N LEU A 141 6.39 5.75 5.30
CA LEU A 141 4.99 6.12 5.56
C LEU A 141 4.71 6.25 7.06
N ALA A 142 5.26 5.39 7.91
CA ALA A 142 5.15 5.54 9.36
C ALA A 142 5.75 6.87 9.84
N GLY A 143 6.87 7.29 9.24
CA GLY A 143 7.47 8.61 9.45
C GLY A 143 6.53 9.75 9.02
N ALA A 144 5.97 9.67 7.81
CA ALA A 144 5.04 10.67 7.28
C ALA A 144 3.74 10.77 8.11
N VAL A 145 3.15 9.63 8.50
CA VAL A 145 1.96 9.57 9.37
C VAL A 145 2.25 10.21 10.72
N ARG A 146 3.39 9.87 11.34
CA ARG A 146 3.79 10.47 12.62
C ARG A 146 3.95 11.99 12.49
N GLY A 147 4.67 12.42 11.47
CA GLY A 147 4.92 13.83 11.24
C GLY A 147 3.62 14.61 10.96
N TRP A 148 2.70 14.02 10.18
CA TRP A 148 1.35 14.56 9.97
C TRP A 148 0.58 14.69 11.29
N LEU A 149 0.55 13.64 12.12
CA LEU A 149 -0.16 13.66 13.40
C LEU A 149 0.34 14.77 14.33
N LYS A 150 1.65 14.98 14.38
CA LYS A 150 2.30 15.93 15.30
C LYS A 150 2.33 17.37 14.81
N LEU A 151 2.58 17.58 13.52
CA LEU A 151 2.91 18.89 12.98
C LEU A 151 1.78 19.49 12.14
N TYR A 152 0.92 18.66 11.55
CA TYR A 152 -0.14 19.19 10.68
C TYR A 152 -1.13 20.04 11.49
N PRO A 153 -1.48 21.26 11.05
CA PRO A 153 -2.28 22.20 11.83
C PRO A 153 -3.59 21.61 12.33
N ALA A 154 -3.89 21.79 13.63
CA ALA A 154 -5.02 21.14 14.27
C ALA A 154 -6.39 21.57 13.73
N GLY A 155 -6.53 22.85 13.36
CA GLY A 155 -7.73 23.39 12.71
C GLY A 155 -7.75 23.22 11.19
N GLY A 156 -6.79 22.52 10.59
CA GLY A 156 -6.75 22.32 9.14
C GLY A 156 -7.86 21.39 8.66
N ARG A 157 -8.72 21.87 7.75
CA ARG A 157 -9.82 21.07 7.16
C ARG A 157 -9.37 19.74 6.54
N TRP A 158 -8.12 19.67 6.09
CA TRP A 158 -7.53 18.50 5.46
C TRP A 158 -6.91 17.51 6.44
N ARG A 159 -6.82 17.81 7.75
CA ARG A 159 -6.07 16.99 8.71
C ARG A 159 -6.53 15.54 8.72
N ARG A 160 -7.83 15.29 8.77
CA ARG A 160 -8.38 13.92 8.77
C ARG A 160 -8.28 13.26 7.41
N PHE A 161 -8.62 13.99 6.34
CA PHE A 161 -8.56 13.46 4.97
C PHE A 161 -7.15 13.08 4.53
N GLY A 162 -6.15 13.91 4.82
CA GLY A 162 -4.76 13.59 4.49
C GLY A 162 -4.20 12.46 5.36
N LEU A 163 -4.60 12.36 6.63
CA LEU A 163 -4.25 11.22 7.47
C LEU A 163 -4.89 9.91 6.95
N ALA A 164 -6.16 9.95 6.55
CA ALA A 164 -6.82 8.83 5.88
C ALA A 164 -6.13 8.48 4.56
N GLY A 165 -5.70 9.47 3.77
CA GLY A 165 -4.90 9.28 2.56
C GLY A 165 -3.56 8.60 2.83
N LEU A 166 -2.83 8.99 3.87
CA LEU A 166 -1.58 8.33 4.26
C LEU A 166 -1.83 6.87 4.67
N TRP A 167 -2.92 6.59 5.39
CA TRP A 167 -3.29 5.21 5.74
C TRP A 167 -3.80 4.40 4.56
N PHE A 168 -4.44 5.04 3.59
CA PHE A 168 -4.76 4.43 2.30
C PHE A 168 -3.49 4.00 1.56
N PHE A 169 -2.46 4.86 1.48
CA PHE A 169 -1.18 4.49 0.86
C PHE A 169 -0.46 3.39 1.64
N PHE A 170 -0.59 3.39 2.98
CA PHE A 170 -0.05 2.33 3.81
C PHE A 170 -0.75 0.99 3.53
N LEU A 171 -2.08 1.01 3.44
CA LEU A 171 -2.87 -0.17 3.11
C LEU A 171 -2.50 -0.69 1.72
N GLU A 172 -2.42 0.18 0.72
CA GLU A 172 -2.04 -0.22 -0.63
C GLU A 172 -0.65 -0.85 -0.65
N ASN A 173 0.36 -0.25 -0.01
CA ASN A 173 1.71 -0.80 0.04
C ASN A 173 1.75 -2.20 0.69
N MET A 174 0.96 -2.42 1.75
CA MET A 174 0.91 -3.71 2.43
C MET A 174 0.08 -4.75 1.65
N TRP A 175 -0.92 -4.30 0.90
CA TRP A 175 -1.74 -5.17 0.05
C TRP A 175 -1.09 -5.47 -1.30
N PHE A 176 -0.19 -4.62 -1.78
CA PHE A 176 0.40 -4.69 -3.11
C PHE A 176 0.90 -6.09 -3.53
N PRO A 177 1.59 -6.88 -2.67
CA PRO A 177 2.01 -8.24 -3.03
C PRO A 177 0.85 -9.12 -3.51
N ASN A 178 -0.32 -9.03 -2.88
CA ASN A 178 -1.50 -9.82 -3.22
C ASN A 178 -1.99 -9.58 -4.65
N GLN A 179 -1.64 -8.44 -5.27
CA GLN A 179 -2.09 -8.14 -6.62
C GLN A 179 -1.61 -9.19 -7.64
N HIS A 180 -0.44 -9.81 -7.44
CA HIS A 180 0.02 -10.89 -8.33
C HIS A 180 -1.04 -11.97 -8.46
N GLN A 181 -1.60 -12.45 -7.35
CA GLN A 181 -2.64 -13.48 -7.38
C GLN A 181 -3.95 -12.95 -7.97
N GLU A 182 -4.29 -11.67 -7.71
CA GLU A 182 -5.49 -11.02 -8.24
C GLU A 182 -5.47 -10.84 -9.76
N TYR A 183 -4.30 -10.55 -10.35
CA TYR A 183 -4.11 -10.59 -11.80
C TYR A 183 -4.01 -12.03 -12.30
N GLY A 184 -3.30 -12.89 -11.57
CA GLY A 184 -3.01 -14.27 -11.96
C GLY A 184 -4.25 -15.13 -12.17
N VAL A 185 -5.27 -15.00 -11.32
CA VAL A 185 -6.51 -15.75 -11.51
C VAL A 185 -7.24 -15.35 -12.80
N LEU A 186 -7.16 -14.06 -13.19
CA LEU A 186 -7.74 -13.59 -14.44
C LEU A 186 -6.86 -13.90 -15.65
N GLU A 187 -5.54 -13.98 -15.49
CA GLU A 187 -4.61 -14.46 -16.52
C GLU A 187 -4.88 -15.93 -16.86
N ILE A 188 -5.09 -16.79 -15.86
CA ILE A 188 -5.46 -18.19 -16.10
C ILE A 188 -6.81 -18.26 -16.84
N ALA A 189 -7.79 -17.47 -16.42
CA ALA A 189 -9.07 -17.38 -17.10
C ALA A 189 -8.94 -16.85 -18.55
N SER A 190 -7.90 -16.06 -18.83
CA SER A 190 -7.58 -15.55 -20.17
C SER A 190 -7.01 -16.59 -21.10
N TRP A 191 -6.13 -17.41 -20.56
CA TRP A 191 -5.65 -18.59 -21.26
C TRP A 191 -6.78 -19.56 -21.56
N ASP A 192 -7.62 -19.86 -20.57
CA ASP A 192 -8.68 -20.87 -20.69
C ASP A 192 -9.76 -20.49 -21.73
N ARG A 193 -9.97 -19.19 -21.97
CA ARG A 193 -10.88 -18.70 -23.03
C ARG A 193 -10.23 -18.56 -24.41
N GLY A 194 -8.94 -18.88 -24.54
CA GLY A 194 -8.19 -18.79 -25.80
C GLY A 194 -7.76 -17.37 -26.19
N ASP A 195 -7.77 -16.43 -25.25
CA ASP A 195 -7.39 -15.03 -25.46
C ASP A 195 -6.55 -14.53 -24.26
N PRO A 196 -5.29 -15.00 -24.13
CA PRO A 196 -4.40 -14.68 -23.02
C PRO A 196 -4.11 -13.17 -22.95
N TYR A 197 -4.04 -12.58 -21.75
CA TYR A 197 -3.61 -11.18 -21.65
C TYR A 197 -2.11 -11.04 -21.89
N ALA A 198 -1.31 -12.00 -21.45
CA ALA A 198 0.12 -12.02 -21.66
C ALA A 198 0.48 -12.25 -23.14
N GLU A 199 1.42 -11.46 -23.65
CA GLU A 199 1.92 -11.65 -25.00
C GLU A 199 2.71 -12.97 -25.15
N PRO A 200 2.76 -13.56 -26.37
CA PRO A 200 3.46 -14.82 -26.61
C PRO A 200 4.92 -14.83 -26.16
N SER A 201 5.61 -13.69 -26.23
CA SER A 201 7.00 -13.55 -25.78
C SER A 201 7.15 -13.72 -24.27
N LEU A 202 6.23 -13.16 -23.49
CA LEU A 202 6.18 -13.31 -22.03
C LEU A 202 5.83 -14.75 -21.65
N LEU A 203 4.86 -15.35 -22.34
CA LEU A 203 4.45 -16.74 -22.09
C LEU A 203 5.58 -17.72 -22.38
N GLN A 204 6.26 -17.56 -23.52
CA GLN A 204 7.41 -18.36 -23.87
C GLN A 204 8.54 -18.19 -22.84
N PHE A 205 8.83 -16.96 -22.46
CA PHE A 205 9.86 -16.67 -21.46
C PHE A 205 9.55 -17.38 -20.12
N ALA A 206 8.32 -17.24 -19.60
CA ALA A 206 7.91 -17.89 -18.36
C ALA A 206 7.98 -19.42 -18.45
N ALA A 207 7.59 -20.00 -19.58
CA ALA A 207 7.64 -21.44 -19.83
C ALA A 207 9.08 -21.97 -19.88
N ASP A 208 9.99 -21.24 -20.54
CA ASP A 208 11.41 -21.58 -20.63
C ASP A 208 12.07 -21.63 -19.24
N GLN A 209 11.69 -20.72 -18.33
CA GLN A 209 12.26 -20.67 -16.98
C GLN A 209 11.92 -21.87 -16.11
N ILE A 210 10.74 -22.44 -16.30
CA ILE A 210 10.29 -23.64 -15.60
C ILE A 210 10.61 -24.91 -16.38
N GLY A 211 11.27 -24.80 -17.54
CA GLY A 211 11.69 -25.92 -18.38
C GLY A 211 10.51 -26.66 -19.02
N ARG A 212 9.47 -25.94 -19.43
CA ARG A 212 8.23 -26.52 -20.00
C ARG A 212 7.82 -25.84 -21.32
N PRO A 213 7.03 -26.52 -22.16
CA PRO A 213 6.32 -25.86 -23.25
C PRO A 213 5.32 -24.84 -22.70
N VAL A 214 4.92 -23.88 -23.55
CA VAL A 214 3.79 -22.98 -23.24
C VAL A 214 2.51 -23.81 -23.22
N ASP A 215 2.03 -24.10 -22.02
CA ASP A 215 0.83 -24.87 -21.75
C ASP A 215 0.07 -24.30 -20.55
N ARG A 216 -1.12 -24.82 -20.26
CA ARG A 216 -1.93 -24.33 -19.14
C ARG A 216 -1.19 -24.43 -17.80
N GLU A 217 -0.35 -25.45 -17.61
CA GLU A 217 0.38 -25.65 -16.36
C GLU A 217 1.47 -24.57 -16.18
N SER A 218 2.16 -24.20 -17.26
CA SER A 218 3.11 -23.08 -17.23
C SER A 218 2.42 -21.75 -16.90
N ILE A 219 1.23 -21.50 -17.44
CA ILE A 219 0.44 -20.31 -17.11
C ILE A 219 0.06 -20.29 -15.63
N VAL A 220 -0.39 -21.41 -15.08
CA VAL A 220 -0.77 -21.50 -13.67
C VAL A 220 0.43 -21.23 -12.76
N GLN A 221 1.60 -21.82 -13.04
CA GLN A 221 2.81 -21.62 -12.24
C GLN A 221 3.31 -20.17 -12.29
N PHE A 222 3.24 -19.53 -13.46
CA PHE A 222 3.56 -18.12 -13.66
C PHE A 222 2.59 -17.18 -12.93
N SER A 223 1.29 -17.47 -13.05
CA SER A 223 0.20 -16.61 -12.57
C SER A 223 -0.01 -16.71 -11.06
N LEU A 224 0.21 -17.89 -10.48
CA LEU A 224 0.00 -18.18 -9.06
C LEU A 224 1.26 -18.81 -8.44
N PRO A 225 2.37 -18.06 -8.32
CA PRO A 225 3.66 -18.64 -7.92
C PRO A 225 3.82 -18.88 -6.42
N ILE A 226 2.81 -18.53 -5.61
CA ILE A 226 2.83 -18.72 -4.16
C ILE A 226 1.75 -19.71 -3.74
N ALA A 227 1.93 -20.33 -2.58
CA ALA A 227 0.93 -21.24 -2.03
C ALA A 227 -0.38 -20.51 -1.65
N ASP A 228 -1.51 -21.19 -1.84
CA ASP A 228 -2.88 -20.67 -1.64
C ASP A 228 -3.18 -20.15 -0.22
N TRP A 229 -2.35 -20.48 0.77
CA TRP A 229 -2.50 -19.95 2.13
C TRP A 229 -1.96 -18.52 2.28
N VAL A 230 -1.01 -18.13 1.42
CA VAL A 230 -0.27 -16.87 1.58
C VAL A 230 -1.19 -15.68 1.31
N TYR A 231 -1.98 -15.73 0.23
CA TYR A 231 -2.93 -14.65 -0.12
C TYR A 231 -3.88 -14.29 1.02
N PRO A 232 -4.67 -15.23 1.60
CA PRO A 232 -5.58 -14.89 2.69
C PRO A 232 -4.85 -14.58 4.00
N VAL A 233 -3.74 -15.26 4.34
CA VAL A 233 -3.01 -14.99 5.59
C VAL A 233 -2.37 -13.62 5.55
N TRP A 234 -1.57 -13.31 4.53
CA TRP A 234 -0.94 -12.00 4.41
C TRP A 234 -1.98 -10.90 4.24
N GLY A 235 -2.91 -11.06 3.29
CA GLY A 235 -3.93 -10.05 2.98
C GLY A 235 -4.74 -9.66 4.20
N LEU A 236 -5.35 -10.64 4.88
CA LEU A 236 -6.24 -10.34 6.01
C LEU A 236 -5.46 -9.83 7.23
N VAL A 237 -4.29 -10.39 7.54
CA VAL A 237 -3.48 -9.93 8.67
C VAL A 237 -2.96 -8.52 8.42
N ALA A 238 -2.30 -8.28 7.29
CA ALA A 238 -1.68 -7.01 6.98
C ALA A 238 -2.71 -5.88 6.85
N ALA A 239 -3.80 -6.12 6.11
CA ALA A 239 -4.88 -5.14 5.97
C ALA A 239 -5.52 -4.81 7.32
N ALA A 240 -5.88 -5.82 8.13
CA ALA A 240 -6.55 -5.59 9.40
C ALA A 240 -5.64 -4.84 10.40
N VAL A 241 -4.35 -5.18 10.49
CA VAL A 241 -3.42 -4.45 11.36
C VAL A 241 -3.31 -2.98 10.94
N VAL A 242 -3.18 -2.71 9.64
CA VAL A 242 -3.16 -1.33 9.12
C VAL A 242 -4.46 -0.60 9.47
N LEU A 243 -5.61 -1.22 9.24
CA LEU A 243 -6.92 -0.63 9.50
C LEU A 243 -7.18 -0.37 11.00
N VAL A 244 -6.72 -1.25 11.88
CA VAL A 244 -6.78 -1.06 13.34
C VAL A 244 -5.99 0.19 13.76
N ILE A 245 -4.77 0.35 13.25
CA ILE A 245 -3.92 1.49 13.58
C ILE A 245 -4.47 2.78 12.93
N ALA A 246 -4.95 2.69 11.69
CA ALA A 246 -5.62 3.79 11.00
C ALA A 246 -6.83 4.30 11.78
N ARG A 247 -7.71 3.39 12.21
CA ARG A 247 -8.89 3.75 13.02
C ARG A 247 -8.49 4.50 14.29
N ARG A 248 -7.44 4.05 14.96
CA ARG A 248 -7.00 4.64 16.24
C ARG A 248 -6.41 6.02 16.08
N THR A 249 -5.60 6.21 15.05
CA THR A 249 -4.95 7.49 14.78
C THR A 249 -5.92 8.53 14.24
N ILE A 250 -6.86 8.13 13.37
CA ILE A 250 -7.91 9.00 12.82
C ILE A 250 -8.97 9.33 13.88
N GLY A 251 -9.38 8.34 14.68
CA GLY A 251 -10.23 8.55 15.85
C GLY A 251 -11.72 8.79 15.59
N THR A 252 -12.21 8.51 14.38
CA THR A 252 -13.65 8.60 14.03
C THR A 252 -14.30 7.22 13.99
N ALA A 253 -15.60 7.13 14.26
CA ALA A 253 -16.39 5.96 13.89
C ALA A 253 -16.34 5.85 12.35
N TRP A 254 -16.08 4.65 11.81
CA TRP A 254 -15.94 4.39 10.36
C TRP A 254 -14.58 4.70 9.73
N ALA A 255 -13.54 4.98 10.54
CA ALA A 255 -12.23 5.29 9.98
C ALA A 255 -11.60 4.11 9.23
N ALA A 256 -11.70 2.87 9.75
CA ALA A 256 -11.19 1.70 9.05
C ALA A 256 -11.98 1.43 7.78
N THR A 257 -13.31 1.46 7.88
CA THR A 257 -14.23 1.27 6.74
C THR A 257 -13.99 2.31 5.64
N ALA A 258 -13.75 3.57 5.99
CA ALA A 258 -13.47 4.62 5.02
C ALA A 258 -12.13 4.39 4.28
N VAL A 259 -11.09 3.95 4.99
CA VAL A 259 -9.78 3.64 4.35
C VAL A 259 -9.89 2.42 3.44
N ALA A 260 -10.52 1.34 3.91
CA ALA A 260 -10.77 0.15 3.10
C ALA A 260 -11.67 0.46 1.89
N GLY A 261 -12.73 1.23 2.09
CA GLY A 261 -13.64 1.64 1.02
C GLY A 261 -12.99 2.56 0.00
N ALA A 262 -12.11 3.47 0.42
CA ALA A 262 -11.31 4.27 -0.50
C ALA A 262 -10.38 3.38 -1.35
N TYR A 263 -9.76 2.35 -0.77
CA TYR A 263 -8.95 1.37 -1.50
C TYR A 263 -9.78 0.60 -2.53
N VAL A 264 -10.94 0.06 -2.13
CA VAL A 264 -11.83 -0.65 -3.05
C VAL A 264 -12.35 0.27 -4.15
N ALA A 265 -12.78 1.49 -3.83
CA ALA A 265 -13.23 2.47 -4.82
C ALA A 265 -12.13 2.86 -5.81
N TYR A 266 -10.90 2.99 -5.33
CA TYR A 266 -9.73 3.18 -6.18
C TYR A 266 -9.53 2.01 -7.16
N ARG A 267 -9.58 0.76 -6.67
CA ARG A 267 -9.45 -0.43 -7.51
C ARG A 267 -10.59 -0.53 -8.54
N LEU A 268 -11.82 -0.23 -8.14
CA LEU A 268 -12.98 -0.13 -9.04
C LEU A 268 -12.85 0.98 -10.10
N LEU A 269 -12.11 2.05 -9.82
CA LEU A 269 -11.84 3.13 -10.78
C LEU A 269 -10.74 2.75 -11.76
N ILE A 270 -9.65 2.12 -11.29
CA ILE A 270 -8.54 1.70 -12.15
C ILE A 270 -8.93 0.55 -13.07
N TRP A 271 -9.76 -0.38 -12.58
CA TRP A 271 -10.20 -1.55 -13.33
C TRP A 271 -10.75 -1.23 -14.74
N PRO A 272 -11.76 -0.35 -14.91
CA PRO A 272 -12.27 -0.02 -16.25
C PRO A 272 -11.27 0.79 -17.08
N LEU A 273 -10.39 1.58 -16.44
CA LEU A 273 -9.35 2.34 -17.16
C LEU A 273 -8.32 1.40 -17.79
N LEU A 274 -7.92 0.35 -17.07
CA LEU A 274 -7.05 -0.70 -17.62
C LEU A 274 -7.74 -1.42 -18.78
N GLY A 275 -9.00 -1.81 -18.62
CA GLY A 275 -9.76 -2.49 -19.67
C GLY A 275 -9.89 -1.66 -20.96
N VAL A 276 -10.18 -0.36 -20.85
CA VAL A 276 -10.26 0.56 -22.01
C VAL A 276 -8.89 0.75 -22.67
N ALA A 277 -7.81 0.72 -21.88
CA ALA A 277 -6.44 0.84 -22.37
C ALA A 277 -5.83 -0.51 -22.81
N ASP A 278 -6.64 -1.58 -22.89
CA ASP A 278 -6.22 -2.93 -23.28
C ASP A 278 -5.13 -3.50 -22.37
N PHE A 279 -5.23 -3.27 -21.06
CA PHE A 279 -4.36 -3.88 -20.06
C PHE A 279 -5.03 -5.05 -19.34
N PRO A 280 -4.25 -6.03 -18.85
CA PRO A 280 -4.75 -7.09 -17.99
C PRO A 280 -5.53 -6.49 -16.82
N LEU A 281 -6.61 -7.17 -16.44
CA LEU A 281 -7.44 -6.80 -15.31
C LEU A 281 -7.01 -7.58 -14.07
N SER A 282 -7.31 -7.05 -12.88
CA SER A 282 -7.18 -7.77 -11.61
C SER A 282 -8.52 -7.86 -10.90
N THR A 283 -8.69 -8.91 -10.11
CA THR A 283 -9.86 -9.04 -9.23
C THR A 283 -9.86 -7.93 -8.20
N VAL A 284 -11.00 -7.25 -8.04
CA VAL A 284 -11.14 -6.21 -7.02
C VAL A 284 -11.49 -6.86 -5.68
N PRO A 285 -10.72 -6.65 -4.59
CA PRO A 285 -10.95 -7.31 -3.31
C PRO A 285 -12.09 -6.62 -2.52
N VAL A 286 -13.34 -6.75 -3.00
CA VAL A 286 -14.50 -6.06 -2.40
C VAL A 286 -14.77 -6.50 -0.96
N PHE A 287 -14.35 -7.70 -0.58
CA PHE A 287 -14.43 -8.21 0.79
C PHE A 287 -13.63 -7.37 1.80
N LEU A 288 -12.68 -6.52 1.38
CA LEU A 288 -11.99 -5.58 2.28
C LEU A 288 -12.95 -4.62 2.99
N LEU A 289 -14.13 -4.34 2.42
CA LEU A 289 -15.18 -3.58 3.09
C LEU A 289 -15.64 -4.29 4.37
N LEU A 290 -15.81 -5.62 4.33
CA LEU A 290 -16.19 -6.42 5.49
C LEU A 290 -15.11 -6.35 6.58
N ILE A 291 -13.83 -6.31 6.18
CA ILE A 291 -12.70 -6.18 7.11
C ILE A 291 -12.71 -4.82 7.80
N GLY A 292 -12.91 -3.74 7.05
CA GLY A 292 -13.06 -2.39 7.60
C GLY A 292 -14.22 -2.30 8.59
N LEU A 293 -15.38 -2.86 8.22
CA LEU A 293 -16.57 -2.94 9.08
C LEU A 293 -16.29 -3.74 10.36
N ALA A 294 -15.64 -4.90 10.25
CA ALA A 294 -15.29 -5.74 11.40
C ALA A 294 -14.38 -4.99 12.39
N VAL A 295 -13.38 -4.26 11.88
CA VAL A 295 -12.46 -3.45 12.70
C VAL A 295 -13.19 -2.31 13.41
N ASP A 296 -14.05 -1.57 12.70
CA ASP A 296 -14.82 -0.48 13.31
C ASP A 296 -15.83 -1.03 14.34
N ALA A 297 -16.54 -2.12 14.02
CA ALA A 297 -17.51 -2.77 14.89
C ALA A 297 -16.87 -3.29 16.19
N ALA A 298 -15.67 -3.90 16.10
CA ALA A 298 -14.92 -4.34 17.27
C ALA A 298 -14.63 -3.19 18.25
N HIS A 299 -14.48 -1.95 17.74
CA HIS A 299 -14.24 -0.76 18.55
C HIS A 299 -15.53 -0.06 19.05
N LEU A 300 -16.73 -0.56 18.74
CA LEU A 300 -18.00 -0.01 19.24
C LEU A 300 -18.31 -0.48 20.67
N GLY A 301 -17.97 -1.74 21.00
CA GLY A 301 -18.50 -2.45 22.18
C GLY A 301 -17.96 -2.04 23.56
N ARG A 302 -17.10 -1.02 23.69
CA ARG A 302 -16.39 -0.65 24.95
C ARG A 302 -15.79 -1.87 25.69
N LEU A 303 -15.38 -2.91 24.95
CA LEU A 303 -14.81 -4.12 25.52
C LEU A 303 -13.35 -3.88 25.94
N PRO A 304 -12.83 -4.67 26.90
CA PRO A 304 -11.40 -4.66 27.20
C PRO A 304 -10.56 -4.93 25.95
N ALA A 305 -9.38 -4.30 25.87
CA ALA A 305 -8.47 -4.41 24.71
C ALA A 305 -8.22 -5.86 24.26
N PRO A 306 -7.92 -6.83 25.17
CA PRO A 306 -7.72 -8.21 24.74
C PRO A 306 -8.94 -8.86 24.12
N LEU A 307 -10.12 -8.59 24.66
CA LEU A 307 -11.37 -9.13 24.13
C LEU A 307 -11.72 -8.50 22.78
N THR A 308 -11.48 -7.20 22.63
CA THR A 308 -11.61 -6.50 21.34
C THR A 308 -10.70 -7.12 20.28
N ALA A 309 -9.44 -7.41 20.62
CA ALA A 309 -8.48 -8.02 19.70
C ALA A 309 -8.91 -9.43 19.29
N VAL A 310 -9.35 -10.28 20.24
CA VAL A 310 -9.80 -11.65 19.96
C VAL A 310 -11.07 -11.66 19.10
N LEU A 311 -12.11 -10.94 19.50
CA LEU A 311 -13.39 -10.90 18.76
C LEU A 311 -13.23 -10.22 17.41
N GLY A 312 -12.46 -9.14 17.34
CA GLY A 312 -12.15 -8.46 16.09
C GLY A 312 -11.38 -9.36 15.13
N SER A 313 -10.39 -10.11 15.62
CA SER A 313 -9.63 -11.06 14.79
C SER A 313 -10.48 -12.22 14.31
N ALA A 314 -11.38 -12.74 15.17
CA ALA A 314 -12.35 -13.75 14.77
C ALA A 314 -13.30 -13.24 13.68
N ALA A 315 -13.82 -12.03 13.84
CA ALA A 315 -14.70 -11.39 12.85
C ALA A 315 -13.97 -11.13 11.52
N VAL A 316 -12.76 -10.56 11.55
CA VAL A 316 -11.92 -10.34 10.35
C VAL A 316 -11.61 -11.65 9.65
N THR A 317 -11.25 -12.70 10.40
CA THR A 317 -10.93 -14.01 9.82
C THR A 317 -12.18 -14.63 9.20
N GLY A 318 -13.29 -14.72 9.93
CA GLY A 318 -14.52 -15.32 9.44
C GLY A 318 -15.12 -14.58 8.24
N LEU A 319 -15.25 -13.25 8.34
CA LEU A 319 -15.77 -12.42 7.25
C LEU A 319 -14.79 -12.31 6.08
N GLY A 320 -13.48 -12.36 6.33
CA GLY A 320 -12.46 -12.35 5.29
C GLY A 320 -12.49 -13.61 4.45
N TYR A 321 -12.37 -14.79 5.07
CA TYR A 321 -12.44 -16.07 4.34
C TYR A 321 -13.83 -16.27 3.71
N GLY A 322 -14.91 -15.95 4.43
CA GLY A 322 -16.27 -16.01 3.89
C GLY A 322 -16.50 -15.04 2.73
N GLY A 323 -15.92 -13.84 2.80
CA GLY A 323 -15.99 -12.83 1.74
C GLY A 323 -15.18 -13.22 0.50
N ILE A 324 -13.98 -13.78 0.68
CA ILE A 324 -13.20 -14.33 -0.44
C ILE A 324 -13.96 -15.48 -1.09
N TRP A 325 -14.49 -16.43 -0.31
CA TRP A 325 -15.30 -17.54 -0.83
C TRP A 325 -16.53 -17.03 -1.60
N ALA A 326 -17.27 -16.06 -1.05
CA ALA A 326 -18.43 -15.49 -1.72
C ALA A 326 -18.03 -14.80 -3.04
N GLN A 327 -16.88 -14.12 -3.08
CA GLN A 327 -16.35 -13.51 -4.29
C GLN A 327 -15.93 -14.56 -5.33
N GLN A 328 -15.28 -15.66 -4.91
CA GLN A 328 -14.96 -16.79 -5.80
C GLN A 328 -16.22 -17.41 -6.42
N ALA A 329 -17.34 -17.43 -5.68
CA ALA A 329 -18.60 -17.99 -6.16
C ALA A 329 -19.38 -17.07 -7.12
N LEU A 330 -19.15 -15.75 -7.05
CA LEU A 330 -19.91 -14.75 -7.80
C LEU A 330 -19.12 -14.13 -8.97
N ASP A 331 -17.80 -14.12 -8.89
CA ASP A 331 -16.89 -13.51 -9.85
C ASP A 331 -15.54 -14.27 -9.84
N ALA A 332 -14.42 -13.58 -9.64
CA ALA A 332 -13.10 -14.17 -9.52
C ALA A 332 -12.41 -13.68 -8.24
N ALA A 333 -11.72 -14.60 -7.58
CA ALA A 333 -10.80 -14.30 -6.50
C ALA A 333 -9.71 -15.38 -6.41
N PRO A 334 -8.51 -15.03 -5.90
CA PRO A 334 -7.43 -15.98 -5.70
C PRO A 334 -7.83 -17.21 -4.87
N PRO A 335 -7.18 -18.37 -5.08
CA PRO A 335 -7.44 -19.58 -4.30
C PRO A 335 -7.12 -19.38 -2.81
N ILE A 336 -7.82 -20.14 -1.96
CA ILE A 336 -7.66 -20.08 -0.51
C ILE A 336 -7.48 -21.47 0.09
N LEU A 337 -6.51 -21.59 1.00
CA LEU A 337 -6.36 -22.77 1.84
C LEU A 337 -7.15 -22.58 3.15
N TYR A 338 -8.37 -23.09 3.27
CA TYR A 338 -9.22 -22.88 4.46
C TYR A 338 -8.55 -23.17 5.81
N PRO A 339 -7.73 -24.24 5.98
CA PRO A 339 -7.00 -24.45 7.23
C PRO A 339 -6.11 -23.29 7.68
N SER A 340 -5.66 -22.42 6.76
CA SER A 340 -4.86 -21.25 7.13
C SER A 340 -5.64 -20.19 7.91
N ALA A 341 -6.97 -20.30 8.01
CA ALA A 341 -7.79 -19.42 8.85
C ALA A 341 -7.36 -19.47 10.32
N ALA A 342 -6.94 -20.63 10.82
CA ALA A 342 -6.42 -20.76 12.18
C ALA A 342 -5.15 -19.91 12.39
N ALA A 343 -4.22 -19.96 11.43
CA ALA A 343 -3.01 -19.15 11.47
C ALA A 343 -3.33 -17.65 11.35
N THR A 344 -4.24 -17.27 10.43
CA THR A 344 -4.72 -15.88 10.29
C THR A 344 -5.26 -15.36 11.62
N PHE A 345 -6.14 -16.11 12.29
CA PHE A 345 -6.72 -15.73 13.57
C PHE A 345 -5.67 -15.52 14.66
N VAL A 346 -4.75 -16.49 14.82
CA VAL A 346 -3.72 -16.45 15.86
C VAL A 346 -2.76 -15.27 15.64
N VAL A 347 -2.25 -15.13 14.41
CA VAL A 347 -1.29 -14.06 14.07
C VAL A 347 -1.95 -12.69 14.19
N LEU A 348 -3.17 -12.52 13.65
CA LEU A 348 -3.88 -11.26 13.75
C LEU A 348 -4.18 -10.89 15.21
N THR A 349 -4.62 -11.85 16.04
CA THR A 349 -4.87 -11.59 17.46
C THR A 349 -3.60 -11.09 18.15
N ALA A 350 -2.46 -11.75 17.91
CA ALA A 350 -1.19 -11.35 18.50
C ALA A 350 -0.74 -9.95 18.07
N LEU A 351 -0.85 -9.64 16.77
CA LEU A 351 -0.46 -8.33 16.23
C LEU A 351 -1.43 -7.22 16.61
N TRP A 352 -2.72 -7.51 16.69
CA TRP A 352 -3.72 -6.56 17.19
C TRP A 352 -3.44 -6.22 18.65
N LEU A 353 -3.21 -7.22 19.52
CA LEU A 353 -2.78 -7.01 20.91
C LEU A 353 -1.49 -6.17 21.01
N ALA A 354 -0.52 -6.41 20.12
CA ALA A 354 0.69 -5.60 20.07
C ALA A 354 0.37 -4.14 19.68
N ALA A 355 -0.50 -3.94 18.68
CA ALA A 355 -0.97 -2.62 18.28
C ALA A 355 -1.73 -1.88 19.40
N ASP A 356 -2.40 -2.60 20.30
CA ASP A 356 -3.05 -2.05 21.51
C ASP A 356 -2.06 -1.51 22.53
N ARG A 357 -0.86 -2.09 22.57
CA ARG A 357 0.20 -1.64 23.47
C ARG A 357 1.00 -0.47 22.90
N LEU A 358 0.96 -0.26 21.58
CA LEU A 358 1.61 0.89 20.97
C LEU A 358 0.86 2.18 21.34
N LYS A 359 1.52 3.11 22.02
CA LYS A 359 1.02 4.48 22.24
C LYS A 359 1.06 5.26 20.93
N VAL A 360 0.12 5.00 20.03
CA VAL A 360 -0.02 5.77 18.80
C VAL A 360 -0.82 7.03 19.12
N GLY A 361 -0.24 8.22 18.85
CA GLY A 361 -0.91 9.49 19.11
C GLY A 361 -2.25 9.58 18.38
N GLN A 362 -3.29 10.10 19.06
CA GLN A 362 -4.60 10.31 18.46
C GLN A 362 -4.70 11.71 17.87
N ALA A 363 -5.37 11.85 16.72
CA ALA A 363 -5.84 13.17 16.31
C ALA A 363 -6.82 13.70 17.38
N PRO A 364 -6.62 14.93 17.91
CA PRO A 364 -7.53 15.49 18.90
C PRO A 364 -8.96 15.51 18.33
N ARG A 365 -9.91 15.02 19.12
CA ARG A 365 -11.33 15.11 18.80
C ARG A 365 -11.66 16.59 18.69
N GLY A 366 -12.10 17.02 17.50
CA GLY A 366 -12.72 18.33 17.39
C GLY A 366 -13.92 18.31 18.33
N SER A 367 -13.97 19.20 19.31
CA SER A 367 -15.12 19.28 20.19
C SER A 367 -16.33 19.58 19.31
N LEU A 368 -17.32 18.70 19.33
CA LEU A 368 -18.67 19.02 18.91
C LEU A 368 -19.22 20.00 19.95
N VAL A 369 -18.71 21.23 19.96
CA VAL A 369 -19.40 22.35 20.57
C VAL A 369 -20.33 22.85 19.47
N THR A 370 -21.58 22.42 19.62
CA THR A 370 -22.82 23.08 19.20
C THR A 370 -22.61 24.47 18.58
N ALA A 371 -22.95 24.58 17.29
CA ALA A 371 -23.41 25.83 16.70
C ALA A 371 -24.94 25.88 16.84
#